data_AF-A0A2U2ZHF4-F1
#
_entry.id   AF-A0A2U2ZHF4-F1
#
_cell.length_a   1.000
_cell.length_b   1.000
_cell.length_c   1.000
_cell.angle_alpha   90.00
_cell.angle_beta   90.00
_cell.angle_gamma   90.00
#
_symmetry.space_group_name_H-M   'P 1'
#
loop_
_entity.id
_entity.type
_entity.pdbx_description
1 polymer ?
#
loop_
_entity_poly.entity_id
_entity_poly.type
_entity_poly.pdbx_seq_one_letter_code
_entity_poly.pdbx_strand_id
1 'polypeptide(L)' 'MLNNELKAAALSGARRVEVDFSRVDFCDCAGLNALLAARIHCQELGVGFSVPGPVTPAFARLVQLAGVGPLLLMPQAA' A
#
# COMPACT_ATOMS: atom_id res chain seq x y z
N MET A 1 -14.39 -5.18 -1.72
CA MET A 1 -14.08 -3.75 -1.51
C MET A 1 -12.62 -3.61 -1.12
N LEU A 2 -11.82 -2.91 -1.92
CA LEU A 2 -10.35 -2.68 -1.91
C LEU A 2 -9.45 -3.64 -1.10
N ASN A 3 -9.56 -3.69 0.23
CA ASN A 3 -8.77 -4.55 1.11
C ASN A 3 -8.79 -6.02 0.65
N ASN A 4 -9.97 -6.54 0.26
CA ASN A 4 -10.06 -7.93 -0.21
C ASN A 4 -9.33 -8.15 -1.53
N GLU A 5 -9.37 -7.18 -2.45
CA GLU A 5 -8.66 -7.26 -3.74
C GLU A 5 -7.15 -7.21 -3.54
N LEU A 6 -6.68 -6.32 -2.66
CA LEU A 6 -5.26 -6.22 -2.32
C LEU A 6 -4.73 -7.50 -1.66
N LYS A 7 -5.53 -8.13 -0.81
CA LYS A 7 -5.17 -9.43 -0.22
C LYS A 7 -5.18 -10.55 -1.26
N ALA A 8 -6.16 -10.57 -2.15
CA ALA A 8 -6.22 -11.55 -3.24
C ALA A 8 -5.00 -11.43 -4.18
N ALA A 9 -4.52 -10.21 -4.45
CA ALA A 9 -3.32 -9.99 -5.25
C ALA A 9 -2.08 -10.65 -4.63
N ALA A 10 -1.95 -10.67 -3.31
CA ALA A 10 -0.85 -11.36 -2.62
C ALA A 10 -0.89 -12.89 -2.79
N LEU A 11 -2.08 -13.45 -3.01
CA LEU A 11 -2.30 -14.89 -3.21
C LEU A 11 -2.12 -15.33 -4.68
N SER A 12 -1.81 -14.42 -5.59
CA SER A 12 -1.63 -14.72 -7.02
C SER A 12 -0.32 -15.47 -7.36
N GLY A 13 0.57 -15.68 -6.38
CA GLY A 13 1.92 -16.20 -6.59
C GLY A 13 2.95 -15.12 -6.96
N ALA A 14 2.57 -13.86 -6.94
CA ALA A 14 3.48 -12.74 -7.15
C ALA A 14 4.50 -12.61 -6.00
N ARG A 15 5.74 -12.24 -6.32
CA ARG A 15 6.77 -11.91 -5.30
C ARG A 15 6.57 -10.53 -4.67
N ARG A 16 5.80 -9.66 -5.32
CA ARG A 16 5.55 -8.29 -4.87
C ARG A 16 4.20 -7.79 -5.38
N VAL A 17 3.53 -6.98 -4.56
CA VAL A 17 2.34 -6.21 -4.90
C VAL A 17 2.70 -4.73 -4.90
N GLU A 18 2.55 -4.08 -6.05
CA GLU A 18 2.74 -2.64 -6.20
C GLU A 18 1.39 -1.99 -6.48
N VAL A 19 1.03 -0.96 -5.71
CA VAL A 19 -0.26 -0.28 -5.85
C VAL A 19 -0.04 1.10 -6.44
N ASP A 20 -0.53 1.33 -7.65
CA ASP A 20 -0.41 2.61 -8.34
C ASP A 20 -1.38 3.65 -7.75
N PHE A 21 -0.81 4.69 -7.13
CA PHE A 21 -1.54 5.83 -6.56
C PHE A 21 -1.41 7.11 -7.39
N SER A 22 -0.84 7.05 -8.59
CA SER A 22 -0.56 8.22 -9.43
C SER A 22 -1.82 9.01 -9.83
N ARG A 23 -2.98 8.36 -9.84
CA ARG A 23 -4.29 8.95 -10.21
C ARG A 23 -5.29 9.00 -9.06
N VAL A 24 -4.83 8.79 -7.82
CA VAL A 24 -5.68 8.81 -6.63
C VAL A 24 -5.60 10.17 -5.97
N ASP A 25 -6.64 10.98 -6.17
CA ASP A 25 -6.70 12.36 -5.66
C ASP A 25 -7.14 12.43 -4.20
N PHE A 26 -7.74 11.36 -3.68
CA PHE A 26 -8.24 11.30 -2.30
C PHE A 26 -8.00 9.91 -1.68
N CYS A 27 -7.52 9.91 -0.45
CA CYS A 27 -7.42 8.74 0.42
C CYS A 27 -7.80 9.18 1.82
N ASP A 28 -8.73 8.48 2.45
CA ASP A 28 -9.13 8.71 3.83
C ASP A 28 -8.45 7.70 4.78
N CYS A 29 -8.86 7.72 6.05
CA CYS A 29 -8.37 6.75 7.04
C CYS A 29 -8.72 5.31 6.68
N ALA A 30 -9.85 5.06 6.01
CA ALA A 30 -10.25 3.70 5.62
C ALA A 30 -9.36 3.18 4.47
N GLY A 31 -9.08 4.01 3.47
CA GLY A 31 -8.13 3.72 2.41
C GLY A 31 -6.72 3.48 2.95
N LEU A 32 -6.25 4.33 3.88
CA LEU A 32 -4.95 4.17 4.51
C LEU A 32 -4.85 2.85 5.30
N ASN A 33 -5.88 2.53 6.08
CA ASN A 33 -5.95 1.27 6.83
C ASN A 33 -5.99 0.04 5.90
N ALA A 34 -6.67 0.14 4.75
CA ALA A 34 -6.69 -0.94 3.77
C ALA A 34 -5.29 -1.22 3.20
N LEU A 35 -4.51 -0.18 2.90
CA LEU A 35 -3.11 -0.33 2.44
C LEU A 35 -2.23 -0.98 3.51
N LEU A 36 -2.38 -0.55 4.77
CA LEU A 36 -1.61 -1.11 5.88
C LEU A 36 -1.97 -2.58 6.12
N ALA A 37 -3.26 -2.92 6.10
CA ALA A 37 -3.72 -4.30 6.23
C ALA A 37 -3.23 -5.19 5.09
N ALA A 38 -3.20 -4.68 3.85
CA ALA A 38 -2.63 -5.37 2.70
C ALA A 38 -1.13 -5.60 2.84
N ARG A 39 -0.38 -4.58 3.30
CA ARG A 39 1.06 -4.70 3.56
C ARG A 39 1.35 -5.79 4.59
N ILE A 40 0.65 -5.78 5.72
CA ILE A 40 0.82 -6.79 6.78
C ILE A 40 0.55 -8.19 6.21
N HIS A 41 -0.54 -8.34 5.44
CA HIS A 41 -0.87 -9.62 4.83
C HIS A 41 0.19 -10.09 3.82
N CYS A 42 0.74 -9.19 3.00
CA CYS A 42 1.83 -9.52 2.09
C CYS A 42 3.09 -9.95 2.88
N GLN A 43 3.43 -9.25 3.98
CA GLN A 43 4.54 -9.61 4.85
C GLN A 43 4.39 -11.00 5.47
N GLU A 44 3.18 -11.36 5.92
CA GLU A 44 2.87 -12.70 6.45
C GLU A 44 3.08 -13.81 5.41
N LEU A 45 2.95 -13.48 4.13
CA LEU A 45 3.12 -14.39 3.00
C LEU A 45 4.53 -14.34 2.37
N GLY A 46 5.46 -13.53 2.89
CA GLY A 46 6.77 -13.32 2.26
C GLY A 46 6.68 -12.62 0.89
N VAL A 47 5.67 -11.78 0.71
CA VAL A 47 5.42 -11.01 -0.50
C VAL A 47 5.75 -9.54 -0.21
N GLY A 48 6.55 -8.92 -1.08
CA GLY A 48 6.84 -7.49 -0.96
C GLY A 48 5.59 -6.63 -1.20
N PHE A 49 5.49 -5.47 -0.58
CA PHE A 49 4.39 -4.52 -0.81
C PHE A 49 4.92 -3.08 -0.84
N SER A 50 4.38 -2.26 -1.73
CA SER A 50 4.62 -0.82 -1.75
C SER A 50 3.62 -0.04 -2.60
N VAL A 51 3.52 1.26 -2.35
CA VAL A 51 2.88 2.27 -3.18
C VAL A 51 4.00 3.08 -3.86
N PRO A 52 4.49 2.66 -5.05
CA PRO A 52 5.57 3.37 -5.72
C PRO A 52 5.13 4.77 -6.19
N GLY A 53 6.09 5.69 -6.29
CA GLY A 53 5.86 7.04 -6.79
C GLY A 53 5.74 7.11 -8.31
N PRO A 54 5.20 8.22 -8.86
CA PRO A 54 4.74 9.42 -8.14
C PRO A 54 3.37 9.25 -7.48
N VAL A 55 3.17 9.92 -6.34
CA VAL A 55 1.88 10.01 -5.63
C VAL A 55 1.42 11.47 -5.53
N THR A 56 0.13 11.69 -5.34
CA THR A 56 -0.43 13.04 -5.20
C THR A 56 0.10 13.73 -3.92
N PRO A 57 0.24 15.08 -3.89
CA PRO A 57 0.67 15.81 -2.70
C PRO A 57 -0.24 15.57 -1.48
N ALA A 58 -1.54 15.38 -1.73
CA ALA A 58 -2.52 15.08 -0.68
C ALA A 58 -2.20 13.73 -0.01
N PHE A 59 -1.96 12.69 -0.79
CA PHE A 59 -1.58 11.38 -0.26
C PHE A 59 -0.21 11.41 0.43
N ALA A 60 0.78 12.08 -0.18
CA ALA A 60 2.09 12.27 0.44
C ALA A 60 1.99 12.95 1.82
N ARG A 61 1.16 13.99 1.93
CA ARG A 61 0.93 14.70 3.20
C ARG A 61 0.19 13.81 4.21
N LEU A 62 -0.80 13.04 3.77
CA LEU A 62 -1.53 12.10 4.62
C LEU A 62 -0.60 11.07 5.25
N VAL A 63 0.21 10.37 4.45
CA VAL A 63 1.12 9.33 4.97
C VAL A 63 2.23 9.91 5.84
N GLN A 64 2.65 11.16 5.57
CA GLN A 64 3.59 11.88 6.44
C GLN A 64 2.97 12.19 7.80
N LEU A 65 1.76 12.76 7.82
CA LEU A 65 1.04 13.09 9.04
C LEU A 65 0.71 11.86 9.88
N ALA A 66 0.34 10.76 9.23
CA ALA A 66 0.07 9.49 9.88
C ALA A 66 1.35 8.74 10.31
N GLY A 67 2.55 9.21 9.92
CA GLY A 67 3.82 8.56 10.28
C GLY A 67 4.06 7.22 9.58
N VAL A 68 3.31 6.89 8.53
CA VAL A 68 3.36 5.58 7.84
C VAL A 68 4.04 5.64 6.47
N GLY A 69 4.56 6.79 6.06
CA GLY A 69 5.29 6.98 4.80
C GLY A 69 6.34 5.89 4.53
N PRO A 70 7.28 5.61 5.47
CA PRO A 70 8.29 4.56 5.28
C PRO A 70 7.71 3.15 5.11
N LEU A 71 6.51 2.89 5.64
CA LEU A 71 5.86 1.59 5.51
C LEU A 71 5.25 1.40 4.12
N LEU A 72 4.70 2.45 3.54
CA LEU A 72 3.94 2.36 2.29
C LEU A 72 4.76 2.75 1.06
N LEU A 73 5.63 3.77 1.15
CA LEU A 73 6.32 4.33 -0.01
C LEU A 73 7.65 3.63 -0.31
N MET A 74 8.22 2.91 0.66
CA MET A 74 9.47 2.18 0.47
C MET A 74 9.17 0.72 0.10
N PRO A 75 9.94 0.13 -0.84
CA PRO A 75 9.87 -1.30 -1.10
C PRO A 75 10.15 -2.10 0.17
N GLN A 76 9.20 -2.93 0.58
CA GLN A 76 9.46 -3.98 1.56
C GLN A 76 10.19 -5.15 0.87
N ALA A 77 11.27 -5.65 1.49
CA ALA A 77 11.90 -6.89 1.07
C ALA A 77 10.95 -8.08 1.31
N ALA A 78 10.88 -8.97 0.32
CA ALA A 78 10.14 -10.23 0.38
C ALA A 78 10.82 -11.22 1.35
#